data_AF-A0A9P0F0K6-F1
#
_entry.id   AF-A0A9P0F0K6-F1
#
_cell.length_a   1.000
_cell.length_b   1.000
_cell.length_c   1.000
_cell.angle_alpha   90.00
_cell.angle_beta   90.00
_cell.angle_gamma   90.00
#
_symmetry.space_group_name_H-M   'P 1'
#
loop_
_entity.id
_entity.type
_entity.pdbx_description
1 polymer ?
#
loop_
_entity_poly.entity_id
_entity_poly.type
_entity_poly.pdbx_seq_one_letter_code
_entity_poly.pdbx_strand_id
1 'polypeptide(L)' 'MPPPPRKHNLFGFQLKYYKYSFPAFLAVFAAGKFLDDKEKERTSRFRDKSAMFGGHVKPGDPPSWPHTFF' A
#
# COMPACT_ATOMS: atom_id res chain seq x y z
N MET A 1 43.62 26.42 4.29
CA MET A 1 42.98 25.15 3.88
C MET A 1 41.55 25.14 4.39
N PRO A 2 40.53 24.88 3.57
CA PRO A 2 39.17 24.70 4.08
C PRO A 2 39.08 23.41 4.93
N PRO A 3 38.24 23.38 5.98
CA PRO A 3 38.09 22.19 6.82
C PRO A 3 37.49 21.01 6.02
N PRO A 4 37.81 19.76 6.37
CA PRO A 4 37.24 18.60 5.72
C PRO A 4 35.72 18.53 5.94
N PRO A 5 34.94 17.99 4.97
CA PRO A 5 33.49 17.91 5.08
C PRO A 5 33.08 17.05 6.28
N ARG A 6 32.19 17.59 7.13
CA ARG A 6 31.72 16.94 8.36
C ARG A 6 30.88 15.71 8.01
N LYS A 7 31.18 14.55 8.61
CA LYS A 7 30.35 13.35 8.47
C LYS A 7 29.04 13.57 9.24
N HIS A 8 27.94 13.77 8.53
CA HIS A 8 26.60 13.92 9.12
C HIS A 8 26.04 12.54 9.47
N ASN A 9 26.41 12.05 10.66
CA ASN A 9 25.88 10.81 11.23
C ASN A 9 24.89 11.17 12.33
N LEU A 10 23.66 10.68 12.24
CA LEU A 10 22.66 10.78 13.31
C LEU A 10 22.33 9.35 13.75
N PHE A 11 22.62 9.01 15.01
CA PHE A 11 22.39 7.67 15.59
C PHE A 11 22.91 6.48 14.76
N GLY A 12 24.14 6.57 14.23
CA GLY A 12 24.72 5.48 13.43
C GLY A 12 24.13 5.32 12.01
N PHE A 13 23.06 6.06 11.69
CA PHE A 13 22.49 6.12 10.36
C PHE A 13 23.22 7.17 9.53
N GLN A 14 23.91 6.73 8.49
CA GLN A 14 24.51 7.62 7.50
C GLN A 14 23.37 8.28 6.71
N LEU A 15 23.18 9.60 6.85
CA LEU A 15 22.14 10.35 6.10
C LEU A 15 22.21 10.13 4.57
N LYS A 16 23.35 9.66 4.06
CA LYS A 16 23.54 9.29 2.65
C LYS A 16 22.56 8.22 2.16
N TYR A 17 22.11 7.30 3.02
CA TYR A 17 21.22 6.21 2.61
C TYR A 17 19.73 6.56 2.65
N TYR A 18 19.36 7.70 3.24
CA TYR A 18 17.97 8.14 3.36
C TYR A 18 17.25 8.22 1.99
N LYS A 19 17.98 8.60 0.94
CA LYS A 19 17.47 8.66 -0.43
C LYS A 19 17.02 7.30 -0.97
N TYR A 20 17.59 6.21 -0.48
CA TYR A 20 17.21 4.84 -0.83
C TYR A 20 16.18 4.25 0.13
N SER A 21 16.12 4.74 1.38
CA SER A 21 15.13 4.30 2.37
C SER A 21 13.70 4.65 1.98
N PHE A 22 13.48 5.87 1.45
CA PHE A 22 12.16 6.31 1.03
C PHE A 22 11.54 5.45 -0.11
N PRO A 23 12.22 5.20 -1.25
CA PRO A 23 11.69 4.32 -2.28
C PRO A 23 11.57 2.86 -1.82
N ALA A 24 12.49 2.36 -0.99
CA ALA A 24 12.39 1.01 -0.45
C ALA A 24 11.14 0.85 0.45
N PHE A 25 10.83 1.85 1.28
CA PHE A 25 9.61 1.86 2.09
C PHE A 25 8.34 1.82 1.22
N LEU A 26 8.29 2.63 0.17
CA LEU A 26 7.15 2.63 -0.76
C LEU A 26 6.98 1.29 -1.48
N ALA A 27 8.09 0.65 -1.87
CA ALA A 27 8.04 -0.66 -2.53
C ALA A 27 7.46 -1.75 -1.60
N VAL A 28 7.90 -1.79 -0.34
CA VAL A 28 7.37 -2.74 0.66
C VAL A 28 5.90 -2.46 0.96
N PHE A 29 5.51 -1.19 1.09
CA PHE A 29 4.12 -0.80 1.30
C PHE A 29 3.22 -1.21 0.12
N ALA A 30 3.65 -0.93 -1.11
CA ALA A 30 2.92 -1.30 -2.32
C ALA A 30 2.78 -2.82 -2.47
N ALA A 31 3.85 -3.57 -2.18
CA ALA A 31 3.83 -5.03 -2.20
C ALA A 31 2.84 -5.62 -1.17
N GLY A 32 2.83 -5.07 0.05
CA GLY A 32 1.86 -5.46 1.08
C GLY A 32 0.42 -5.17 0.66
N LYS A 33 0.16 -3.98 0.12
CA LYS A 33 -1.17 -3.61 -0.41
C LYS A 33 -1.62 -4.55 -1.53
N PHE A 34 -0.71 -4.91 -2.44
CA PHE A 34 -1.01 -5.84 -3.53
C PHE A 34 -1.43 -7.22 -3.01
N LEU A 35 -0.77 -7.73 -1.98
CA LEU A 35 -1.12 -9.02 -1.37
C LEU A 35 -2.48 -8.96 -0.67
N ASP A 36 -2.76 -7.89 0.07
CA ASP A 36 -4.05 -7.67 0.72
C ASP A 36 -5.20 -7.58 -0.30
N ASP A 37 -4.98 -6.91 -1.43
CA ASP A 37 -6.00 -6.76 -2.45
C ASP A 37 -6.29 -8.12 -3.14
N LYS A 38 -5.28 -9.01 -3.28
CA LYS A 38 -5.47 -10.40 -3.75
C LYS A 38 -6.27 -11.26 -2.77
N GLU A 39 -6.03 -11.12 -1.46
CA GLU A 39 -6.83 -11.81 -0.44
C GLU A 39 -8.28 -11.32 -0.39
N LYS A 40 -8.51 -10.02 -0.63
CA LYS A 40 -9.87 -9.47 -0.77
C LYS A 40 -10.60 -10.02 -1.99
N GLU A 41 -9.94 -10.16 -3.13
CA GLU A 41 -10.51 -10.81 -4.32
C GLU A 41 -10.92 -12.25 -4.02
N ARG A 42 -10.11 -12.99 -3.26
CA ARG A 42 -10.43 -14.36 -2.84
C ARG A 42 -11.68 -14.42 -1.95
N THR A 43 -11.84 -13.44 -1.07
CA THR A 43 -12.93 -13.37 -0.08
C THR A 43 -14.19 -12.66 -0.58
N SER A 44 -14.20 -12.16 -1.82
CA SER A 44 -15.36 -11.46 -2.39
C SER A 44 -16.47 -12.37 -2.92
N ARG A 45 -16.41 -13.69 -2.73
CA ARG A 45 -17.42 -14.63 -3.25
C ARG A 45 -18.81 -14.45 -2.63
N PHE A 46 -18.87 -13.97 -1.39
CA PHE A 46 -20.11 -13.65 -0.65
C PHE A 46 -20.47 -12.16 -0.72
N ARG A 47 -19.75 -11.40 -1.53
CA ARG A 47 -20.04 -9.98 -1.73
C ARG A 47 -21.45 -9.79 -2.30
N ASP A 48 -22.14 -8.77 -1.80
CA ASP A 48 -23.50 -8.38 -2.24
C ASP A 48 -24.56 -9.50 -2.10
N LYS A 49 -24.34 -10.43 -1.16
CA LYS A 49 -25.25 -11.55 -0.87
C LYS A 49 -25.70 -11.62 0.60
N SER A 50 -25.30 -10.65 1.43
CA SER A 50 -25.71 -10.61 2.84
C SER A 50 -27.18 -10.17 2.98
N ALA A 51 -27.86 -10.55 4.06
CA ALA A 51 -29.26 -10.17 4.27
C ALA A 51 -29.47 -8.65 4.39
N MET A 52 -28.44 -7.90 4.82
CA MET A 52 -28.49 -6.44 5.00
C MET A 52 -28.06 -5.64 3.76
N PHE A 53 -27.13 -6.16 2.94
CA PHE A 53 -26.54 -5.42 1.82
C PHE A 53 -26.67 -6.15 0.48
N GLY A 54 -27.33 -7.30 0.46
CA GLY A 54 -27.52 -8.10 -0.75
C GLY A 54 -28.63 -7.54 -1.64
N GLY A 55 -28.37 -7.51 -2.95
CA GLY A 55 -29.37 -7.09 -3.94
C GLY A 55 -29.51 -5.58 -4.18
N HIS A 56 -28.69 -4.74 -3.54
CA HIS A 56 -28.70 -3.28 -3.77
C HIS A 56 -27.86 -2.82 -4.98
N VAL A 57 -27.07 -3.71 -5.59
CA VAL A 57 -26.23 -3.39 -6.74
C VAL A 57 -27.04 -3.63 -8.03
N LYS A 58 -27.21 -2.59 -8.85
CA LYS A 58 -27.89 -2.73 -10.14
C LYS A 58 -27.03 -3.54 -11.11
N PRO A 59 -27.62 -4.25 -12.08
CA PRO A 59 -26.85 -4.89 -13.14
C PRO A 59 -26.05 -3.82 -13.93
N GLY A 60 -24.73 -3.83 -13.76
CA GLY A 60 -23.82 -2.87 -14.38
C GLY A 60 -23.14 -1.90 -13.41
N ASP A 61 -23.61 -1.81 -12.15
CA ASP A 61 -22.93 -1.01 -11.13
C ASP A 61 -21.67 -1.73 -10.63
N PRO A 62 -20.61 -0.97 -10.25
CA PRO A 62 -19.45 -1.53 -9.61
C PRO A 62 -19.84 -2.23 -8.30
N PRO A 63 -19.12 -3.30 -7.91
CA PRO A 63 -19.41 -3.99 -6.67
C PRO A 63 -19.24 -3.08 -5.45
N SER A 64 -19.93 -3.35 -4.35
CA SER A 64 -19.88 -2.50 -3.15
C SER A 64 -18.47 -2.33 -2.55
N TRP A 65 -17.55 -3.26 -2.85
CA TRP A 65 -16.16 -3.31 -2.39
C TRP A 65 -15.41 -4.55 -2.95
N PRO A 66 -14.07 -4.60 -2.93
CA PRO A 66 -13.18 -3.46 -2.92
C PRO A 66 -13.24 -2.77 -4.29
N HIS A 67 -13.22 -1.44 -4.28
CA HIS A 67 -12.83 -0.69 -5.46
C HIS A 67 -11.30 -0.81 -5.56
N THR A 68 -10.82 -1.82 -6.28
CA THR A 68 -9.41 -1.87 -6.69
C THR A 68 -9.19 -0.74 -7.71
N PHE A 69 -9.01 0.48 -7.21
CA PHE A 69 -8.46 1.59 -7.98
C PHE A 69 -6.96 1.65 -7.69
N PHE A 70 -6.23 0.90 -8.50
CA PHE A 70 -4.97 1.37 -9.08
C PHE A 70 -5.12 1.28 -10.60
#